data_AF-A0A8S0VC87-F1
#
_entry.id   AF-A0A8S0VC87-F1
#
_cell.length_a   1.000
_cell.length_b   1.000
_cell.length_c   1.000
_cell.angle_alpha   90.00
_cell.angle_beta   90.00
_cell.angle_gamma   90.00
#
_symmetry.space_group_name_H-M   'P 1'
#
loop_
_entity.id
_entity.type
_entity.pdbx_description
1 polymer ?
#
loop_
_entity_poly.entity_id
_entity_poly.type
_entity_poly.pdbx_seq_one_letter_code
_entity_poly.pdbx_strand_id
1 'polypeptide(L)' 'MDIVLPEEGTQTGFLAQSVQDYADAILKIMTMPEPERLEMAAAARRRALRFSEQRFSEDFKAAIRPILFHTSR' A
#
# COMPACT_ATOMS: atom_id res chain seq x y z
N MET A 1 4.99 -1.83 8.01
CA MET A 1 3.93 -1.50 7.04
C MET A 1 4.46 -0.40 6.16
N ASP A 2 4.48 -0.60 4.84
CA ASP A 2 4.79 0.46 3.90
C ASP A 2 3.67 0.55 2.85
N ILE A 3 3.18 1.77 2.68
CA ILE A 3 2.10 2.09 1.75
C ILE A 3 2.64 2.37 0.35
N VAL A 4 3.94 2.68 0.21
CA VAL A 4 4.59 2.96 -1.08
C VAL A 4 5.37 1.74 -1.55
N LEU A 5 4.67 0.65 -1.89
CA LEU A 5 5.26 -0.47 -2.62
C LEU A 5 4.39 -0.82 -3.83
N PRO A 6 4.92 -1.52 -4.84
CA PRO A 6 4.15 -1.89 -6.02
C PRO A 6 2.87 -2.66 -5.67
N GLU A 7 1.78 -2.33 -6.35
CA GLU A 7 0.50 -3.05 -6.30
C GLU A 7 0.27 -3.66 -7.69
N GLU A 8 0.27 -4.99 -7.79
CA GLU A 8 0.12 -5.72 -9.06
C GLU A 8 1.15 -5.31 -10.14
N GLY A 9 2.35 -4.90 -9.72
CA GLY A 9 3.41 -4.43 -10.62
C GLY A 9 3.34 -2.93 -10.96
N THR A 10 2.24 -2.25 -10.63
CA THR A 10 2.11 -0.79 -10.78
C THR A 10 2.66 -0.08 -9.54
N GLN A 11 3.49 0.94 -9.76
CA GLN A 11 4.01 1.77 -8.69
C GLN A 11 2.87 2.56 -8.02
N THR A 12 2.88 2.66 -6.68
CA THR A 12 1.82 3.33 -5.91
C THR A 12 2.21 4.73 -5.42
N GLY A 13 3.45 5.13 -5.63
CA GLY A 13 4.00 6.43 -5.23
C GLY A 13 5.52 6.43 -5.28
N PHE A 14 6.15 7.52 -4.83
CA PHE A 14 7.59 7.63 -4.70
C PHE A 14 7.97 7.64 -3.23
N LEU A 15 8.82 6.71 -2.81
CA LEU A 15 9.37 6.68 -1.46
C LEU A 15 10.63 7.55 -1.43
N ALA A 16 10.53 8.75 -0.86
CA ALA A 16 11.66 9.64 -0.66
C ALA A 16 12.34 9.36 0.67
N GLN A 17 13.67 9.26 0.69
CA GLN A 17 14.47 9.02 1.89
C GLN A 17 15.33 10.23 2.28
N SER A 18 15.44 11.22 1.40
CA SER A 18 16.10 12.50 1.62
C SER A 18 15.24 13.68 1.15
N VAL A 19 15.64 14.89 1.56
CA VAL A 19 14.99 16.14 1.09
C VAL A 19 15.13 16.29 -0.43
N GLN A 20 16.25 15.85 -1.00
CA GLN A 20 16.46 15.91 -2.44
C GLN A 20 15.52 14.95 -3.18
N ASP A 21 15.39 13.70 -2.71
CA ASP A 21 14.46 12.73 -3.31
C ASP A 21 13.02 13.24 -3.26
N TYR A 22 12.65 13.96 -2.19
CA TYR A 22 11.32 14.53 -2.05
C TYR A 22 11.08 15.64 -3.08
N ALA A 23 12.05 16.53 -3.28
CA ALA A 23 11.97 17.57 -4.32
C ALA A 23 11.88 16.96 -5.73
N ASP A 24 12.69 15.95 -6.01
CA ASP A 24 12.71 15.25 -7.30
C ASP A 24 11.40 14.49 -7.55
N ALA A 25 10.82 13.88 -6.51
CA ALA A 25 9.53 13.19 -6.60
C ALA A 25 8.38 14.17 -6.91
N ILE A 26 8.38 15.35 -6.30
CA ILE A 26 7.39 16.41 -6.61
C ILE A 26 7.51 16.80 -8.08
N LEU A 27 8.72 17.14 -8.53
CA LEU A 27 8.96 17.52 -9.93
C LEU A 27 8.49 16.42 -10.88
N LYS A 28 8.85 15.17 -10.59
CA LYS A 28 8.47 14.00 -11.40
C LYS A 28 6.96 13.86 -11.53
N ILE A 29 6.19 13.99 -10.45
CA ILE A 29 4.72 13.92 -10.49
C ILE A 29 4.12 15.08 -11.29
N MET A 30 4.70 16.28 -11.16
CA MET A 30 4.23 17.47 -11.88
C MET A 30 4.47 17.37 -13.38
N THR A 31 5.57 16.74 -13.81
CA THR A 31 5.92 16.56 -15.23
C THR A 31 5.38 15.27 -15.84
N MET A 32 4.79 14.39 -15.03
CA MET A 32 4.27 13.10 -15.48
C MET A 32 3.02 13.27 -16.36
N PRO A 33 2.87 12.47 -17.44
CA PRO A 33 1.63 12.40 -18.18
C PRO A 33 0.45 12.08 -17.26
N GLU A 34 -0.67 12.75 -17.49
CA GLU A 34 -1.87 12.57 -16.66
C GLU A 34 -2.34 11.10 -16.56
N PRO A 35 -2.35 10.29 -17.65
CA PRO A 35 -2.76 8.90 -17.55
C PRO A 35 -1.91 8.07 -16.58
N GLU A 36 -0.58 8.23 -16.63
CA GLU A 36 0.35 7.54 -15.74
C GLU A 36 0.13 7.94 -14.27
N ARG A 37 -0.12 9.23 -14.02
CA ARG A 37 -0.43 9.74 -12.68
C ARG A 37 -1.75 9.18 -12.15
N LEU A 38 -2.78 9.07 -13.00
CA LEU A 38 -4.07 8.49 -12.63
C LEU A 38 -3.94 6.99 -12.33
N GLU A 39 -3.14 6.26 -13.10
CA GLU A 39 -2.87 4.84 -12.88
C GLU A 39 -2.17 4.62 -11.54
N MET A 40 -1.11 5.38 -11.26
CA MET A 40 -0.41 5.36 -9.97
C MET A 40 -1.36 5.65 -8.81
N ALA A 41 -2.22 6.66 -8.94
CA ALA A 41 -3.20 7.00 -7.91
C ALA A 41 -4.25 5.91 -7.70
N ALA A 42 -4.67 5.21 -8.76
CA ALA A 42 -5.59 4.07 -8.66
C ALA A 42 -4.93 2.88 -7.94
N ALA A 43 -3.68 2.55 -8.29
CA ALA A 43 -2.89 1.52 -7.62
C ALA A 43 -2.69 1.84 -6.12
N ALA A 44 -2.36 3.08 -5.79
CA ALA A 44 -2.23 3.54 -4.41
C ALA A 44 -3.52 3.35 -3.60
N ARG A 45 -4.68 3.71 -4.17
CA ARG A 45 -5.99 3.53 -3.52
C ARG A 45 -6.30 2.07 -3.28
N ARG A 46 -6.08 1.19 -4.26
CA ARG A 46 -6.28 -0.27 -4.09
C ARG A 46 -5.43 -0.82 -2.95
N ARG A 47 -4.16 -0.47 -2.92
CA ARG A 47 -3.23 -0.87 -1.87
C ARG A 47 -3.66 -0.37 -0.49
N ALA A 48 -4.14 0.87 -0.40
CA ALA A 48 -4.60 1.47 0.85
C ALA A 48 -5.77 0.69 1.49
N LEU A 49 -6.61 0.00 0.70
CA LEU A 49 -7.71 -0.82 1.21
C LEU A 49 -7.23 -1.97 2.11
N ARG A 50 -5.99 -2.44 1.93
CA ARG A 50 -5.37 -3.47 2.79
C ARG A 50 -5.12 -3.00 4.21
N PHE A 51 -5.18 -1.69 4.46
CA PHE A 51 -4.97 -1.07 5.76
C PHE A 51 -6.29 -0.58 6.38
N SER A 52 -7.42 -1.11 5.93
CA SER A 52 -8.74 -0.82 6.50
C SER A 52 -8.98 -1.57 7.81
N GLU A 53 -9.87 -1.03 8.65
CA GLU A 53 -10.34 -1.70 9.88
C GLU A 53 -10.96 -3.05 9.57
N GLN A 54 -11.77 -3.12 8.50
CA GLN A 54 -12.38 -4.38 8.06
C GLN A 54 -11.30 -5.43 7.79
N ARG A 55 -10.28 -5.09 6.99
CA ARG A 55 -9.20 -6.02 6.66
C ARG A 55 -8.43 -6.44 7.92
N PHE A 56 -8.13 -5.49 8.79
CA PHE A 56 -7.47 -5.78 10.08
C PHE A 56 -8.28 -6.77 10.92
N SER A 57 -9.59 -6.55 11.09
CA SER A 57 -10.46 -7.43 11.86
C SER A 57 -10.53 -8.85 11.27
N GLU A 58 -10.64 -8.97 9.95
CA GLU A 58 -10.63 -10.25 9.25
C GLU A 58 -9.30 -11.00 9.46
N ASP A 59 -8.17 -10.32 9.21
CA ASP A 59 -6.83 -10.90 9.34
C ASP A 59 -6.51 -11.28 10.80
N PHE A 60 -6.88 -10.43 11.75
CA PHE A 60 -6.67 -10.69 13.17
C PHE A 60 -7.44 -11.94 13.63
N LYS A 61 -8.73 -12.04 13.29
CA LYS A 61 -9.56 -13.21 13.60
C LYS A 61 -8.98 -14.49 12.98
N ALA A 62 -8.51 -14.40 11.74
CA ALA A 62 -7.86 -15.53 11.07
C ALA A 62 -6.58 -15.97 11.78
N ALA A 63 -5.74 -15.02 12.22
CA ALA A 63 -4.48 -15.30 12.89
C ALA A 63 -4.65 -15.91 14.29
N ILE A 64 -5.68 -15.51 15.05
CA ILE A 64 -5.92 -16.04 16.41
C ILE A 64 -6.70 -17.36 16.40
N ARG A 65 -7.43 -17.68 15.32
CA ARG A 65 -8.26 -18.88 15.21
C ARG A 65 -7.51 -20.18 15.55
N PRO A 66 -6.27 -20.42 15.08
CA PRO A 66 -5.53 -21.63 15.43
C PRO A 66 -5.19 -21.76 16.91
N ILE A 67 -5.11 -20.64 17.65
CA ILE A 67 -4.82 -20.61 19.09
C ILE A 67 -6.09 -20.89 19.88
N LEU A 68 -7.18 -20.20 19.54
CA LEU A 68 -8.46 -20.32 20.24
C LEU A 68 -9.15 -21.67 20.02
N PHE A 69 -8.93 -22.28 18.86
CA PHE A 69 -9.55 -23.55 18.47
C PHE A 69 -8.51 -24.66 18.25
N HIS A 70 -7.36 -24.58 18.94
CA HIS A 70 -6.41 -25.69 18.99
C HIS A 70 -7.04 -26.85 19.76
N THR A 71 -7.72 -27.76 19.08
CA THR A 71 -8.14 -29.02 19.70
C THR A 71 -6.91 -29.93 19.77
N SER A 72 -6.35 -30.08 20.97
CA SER A 72 -5.39 -31.16 21.23
C SER A 72 -6.06 -32.48 20.84
N ARG A 73 -5.49 -33.16 19.83
CA ARG A 73 -5.84 -34.54 19.51
C ARG A 73 -5.30 -35.48 20.57
#